data_AF-A0A5K0YLU9-F1
#
_entry.id   AF-A0A5K0YLU9-F1
#
_cell.length_a   1.000
_cell.length_b   1.000
_cell.length_c   1.000
_cell.angle_alpha   90.00
_cell.angle_beta   90.00
_cell.angle_gamma   90.00
#
_symmetry.space_group_name_H-M   'P 1'
#
loop_
_entity.id
_entity.type
_entity.pdbx_description
1 polymer ?
#
loop_
_entity_poly.entity_id
_entity_poly.type
_entity_poly.pdbx_seq_one_letter_code
_entity_poly.pdbx_strand_id
1 'polypeptide(L)' 'VLLTNYEPGSYDESVMWSQSEDMGEGFKTIRMAHNILLNLDCFQGDIKHGGIKEGNECVLWTWNRQDNQLWKINPIY' A
#
# COMPACT_ATOMS: atom_id res chain seq x y z
N VAL A 1 -17.06 0.32 -4.43
CA VAL A 1 -15.94 0.25 -5.40
C VAL A 1 -16.42 0.90 -6.69
N LEU A 2 -15.78 1.97 -7.13
CA LEU A 2 -15.99 2.50 -8.48
C LEU A 2 -15.04 1.73 -9.41
N LEU A 3 -15.59 0.88 -10.27
CA LEU A 3 -14.83 0.33 -11.39
C LEU A 3 -15.04 1.28 -12.57
N THR A 4 -13.96 1.63 -13.26
CA THR A 4 -14.03 2.36 -14.52
C THR A 4 -13.67 1.43 -15.67
N ASN A 5 -14.17 1.74 -16.86
CA ASN A 5 -13.75 1.01 -18.06
C ASN A 5 -12.29 1.33 -18.35
N TYR A 6 -11.52 0.29 -18.69
CA TYR A 6 -10.17 0.50 -19.19
C TYR A 6 -10.23 1.24 -20.52
N GLU A 7 -9.61 2.42 -20.58
CA GLU A 7 -9.45 3.20 -21.79
C GLU A 7 -7.98 3.12 -22.25
N PRO A 8 -7.68 2.44 -23.37
CA PRO A 8 -6.32 2.35 -23.87
C PRO A 8 -5.70 3.72 -24.13
N GLY A 9 -4.51 3.98 -23.58
CA GLY A 9 -3.82 5.26 -23.74
C GLY A 9 -4.27 6.36 -22.77
N SER A 10 -5.30 6.10 -21.95
CA SER A 10 -5.63 6.97 -20.82
C SER A 10 -4.55 6.87 -19.74
N TYR A 11 -4.33 7.98 -19.04
CA TYR A 11 -3.38 8.09 -17.94
C TYR A 11 -4.16 8.42 -16.67
N ASP A 12 -4.49 7.38 -15.91
CA ASP A 12 -5.15 7.54 -14.62
C ASP A 12 -4.12 7.39 -13.49
N GLU A 13 -3.71 8.54 -12.93
CA GLU A 13 -2.75 8.58 -11.83
C GLU A 13 -3.26 7.92 -10.54
N SER A 14 -4.58 7.73 -10.40
CA SER A 14 -5.20 7.13 -9.23
C SER A 14 -5.00 5.61 -9.16
N VAL A 15 -4.66 4.96 -10.26
CA VAL A 15 -4.41 3.51 -10.32
C VAL A 15 -2.93 3.14 -10.47
N MET A 16 -2.04 4.13 -10.50
CA MET A 16 -0.60 3.91 -10.61
C MET A 16 0.08 3.89 -9.24
N TRP A 17 0.89 2.88 -9.02
CA TRP A 17 1.58 2.65 -7.76
C TRP A 17 3.06 2.33 -8.00
N SER A 18 3.89 2.63 -7.00
CA SER A 18 5.32 2.34 -6.97
C SER A 18 5.66 1.48 -5.75
N GLN A 19 6.73 0.72 -5.85
CA GLN A 19 7.32 -0.01 -4.72
C GLN A 19 8.63 0.67 -4.30
N SER A 20 8.96 0.62 -3.00
CA SER A 20 10.27 1.03 -2.52
C SER A 20 11.37 0.00 -2.83
N GLU A 21 12.60 0.32 -2.43
CA GLU A 21 13.63 -0.69 -2.22
C GLU A 21 13.19 -1.72 -1.16
N ASP A 22 13.93 -2.83 -1.08
CA ASP A 22 13.70 -3.84 -0.04
C ASP A 22 14.05 -3.27 1.33
N MET A 23 13.08 -3.29 2.24
CA MET A 23 13.22 -2.82 3.62
C MET A 23 13.62 -3.96 4.58
N GLY A 24 13.79 -5.18 4.06
CA GLY A 24 14.14 -6.38 4.79
C GLY A 24 13.24 -7.56 4.40
N GLU A 25 13.81 -8.74 4.19
CA GLU A 25 13.09 -10.00 3.93
C GLU A 25 12.09 -9.95 2.75
N GLY A 26 12.27 -9.03 1.81
CA GLY A 26 11.38 -8.82 0.68
C GLY A 26 10.17 -7.92 0.96
N PHE A 27 10.11 -7.30 2.14
CA PHE A 27 9.09 -6.30 2.47
C PHE A 27 9.45 -4.94 1.85
N LYS A 28 8.43 -4.26 1.33
CA LYS A 28 8.55 -2.97 0.65
C LYS A 28 7.39 -2.06 1.05
N THR A 29 7.56 -0.75 0.91
CA THR A 29 6.40 0.15 0.91
C THR A 29 5.75 0.19 -0.46
N ILE A 30 4.43 0.39 -0.49
CA ILE A 30 3.63 0.57 -1.71
C ILE A 30 3.06 1.99 -1.65
N ARG A 31 3.23 2.80 -2.71
CA ARG A 31 2.89 4.24 -2.71
C ARG A 31 2.22 4.65 -4.01
N MET A 32 1.33 5.64 -3.95
CA MET A 32 0.78 6.25 -5.16
C MET A 32 1.92 6.87 -5.99
N ALA A 33 1.93 6.63 -7.31
CA ALA A 33 3.01 7.13 -8.17
C ALA A 33 3.07 8.67 -8.20
N HIS A 34 1.91 9.32 -8.15
CA HIS A 34 1.79 10.79 -8.15
C HIS A 34 1.94 11.43 -6.76
N ASN A 35 1.89 10.64 -5.67
CA ASN A 35 2.10 11.14 -4.31
C ASN A 35 2.84 10.11 -3.44
N ILE A 36 4.16 10.14 -3.53
CA ILE A 36 5.05 9.21 -2.84
C ILE A 36 5.25 9.50 -1.34
N LEU A 37 4.60 10.55 -0.79
CA LEU A 37 4.65 10.86 0.64
C LEU A 37 3.71 9.98 1.47
N LEU A 38 2.73 9.35 0.81
CA LEU A 38 1.76 8.46 1.41
C LEU A 38 2.05 7.01 1.01
N ASN A 39 2.02 6.10 1.99
CA ASN A 39 2.14 4.67 1.80
C ASN A 39 0.78 4.00 1.99
N LEU A 40 0.60 2.85 1.34
CA LEU A 40 -0.43 1.90 1.70
C LEU A 40 -0.20 1.43 3.14
N ASP A 41 -1.21 1.61 3.98
CA ASP A 41 -1.16 1.41 5.42
C ASP A 41 -2.33 0.54 5.85
N CYS A 42 -2.06 -0.45 6.70
CA CYS A 42 -3.08 -1.21 7.40
C CYS A 42 -3.56 -0.38 8.60
N PHE A 43 -4.74 0.23 8.49
CA PHE A 43 -5.25 1.21 9.43
C PHE A 43 -5.40 0.63 10.83
N GLN A 44 -4.75 1.26 11.82
CA GLN A 44 -4.66 0.75 13.19
C GLN A 44 -4.14 -0.70 13.27
N GLY A 45 -3.32 -1.10 12.30
CA GLY A 45 -2.60 -2.37 12.28
C GLY A 45 -1.28 -2.31 13.05
N ASP A 46 -0.96 -1.18 13.69
CA ASP A 46 0.21 -1.07 14.54
C ASP A 46 0.03 -1.73 15.91
N ILE A 47 1.14 -1.99 16.57
CA ILE A 47 1.18 -2.71 17.84
C ILE A 47 0.37 -2.02 18.96
N LYS A 48 0.20 -0.69 18.93
CA LYS A 48 -0.57 0.02 19.97
C LYS A 48 -2.07 -0.26 19.86
N HIS A 49 -2.54 -0.66 18.68
CA HIS A 49 -3.94 -1.00 18.43
C HIS A 49 -4.19 -2.52 18.35
N GLY A 50 -3.19 -3.32 18.74
CA GLY A 50 -3.26 -4.78 18.78
C GLY A 50 -2.70 -5.47 17.55
N GLY A 51 -2.01 -4.75 16.66
CA GLY A 51 -1.42 -5.30 15.45
C GLY A 51 -2.42 -5.52 14.31
N ILE A 52 -1.90 -6.08 13.21
CA ILE A 52 -2.70 -6.44 12.03
C ILE A 52 -3.65 -7.58 12.39
N LYS A 53 -4.92 -7.43 12.01
CA LYS A 53 -6.01 -8.36 12.24
C LYS A 53 -7.02 -8.31 11.08
N GLU A 54 -7.85 -9.33 11.01
CA GLU A 54 -8.94 -9.36 10.03
C GLU A 54 -9.87 -8.16 10.22
N GLY A 55 -10.28 -7.56 9.10
CA GLY A 55 -11.15 -6.38 9.08
C GLY A 55 -10.44 -5.03 9.21
N ASN A 56 -9.11 -4.98 9.35
CA ASN A 56 -8.40 -3.71 9.18
C ASN A 56 -8.63 -3.14 7.76
N GLU A 57 -8.87 -1.84 7.69
CA GLU A 57 -8.97 -1.13 6.41
C GLU A 57 -7.58 -0.84 5.84
N CYS A 58 -7.45 -0.87 4.51
CA CYS A 58 -6.28 -0.35 3.82
C CYS A 58 -6.48 1.13 3.52
N VAL A 59 -5.58 1.98 3.99
CA VAL A 59 -5.65 3.44 3.83
C VAL A 59 -4.33 3.99 3.27
N LEU A 60 -4.30 5.29 2.98
CA LEU A 60 -3.08 6.02 2.66
C LEU A 60 -2.63 6.82 3.89
N TRP A 61 -1.38 6.65 4.31
CA TRP A 61 -0.84 7.36 5.48
C TRP A 61 0.61 7.78 5.29
N THR A 62 0.99 8.86 5.97
CA THR A 62 2.38 9.35 5.95
C THR A 62 3.32 8.28 6.49
N TRP A 63 4.50 8.13 5.86
CA TRP A 63 5.53 7.21 6.32
C TRP A 63 5.88 7.41 7.80
N ASN A 64 5.69 6.37 8.61
CA ASN A 64 5.96 6.38 10.04
C ASN A 64 6.92 5.27 10.49
N ARG A 65 7.47 4.49 9.54
CA ARG A 65 8.43 3.39 9.77
C ARG A 65 7.90 2.24 10.62
N GLN A 66 6.60 2.00 10.57
CA GLN A 66 5.98 0.87 11.25
C GLN A 66 5.63 -0.26 10.29
N ASP A 67 5.56 -1.46 10.83
CA ASP A 67 5.37 -2.70 10.06
C ASP A 67 4.03 -2.72 9.32
N ASN A 68 3.02 -2.00 9.80
CA ASN A 68 1.71 -1.87 9.15
C ASN A 68 1.75 -1.09 7.82
N GLN A 69 2.92 -0.56 7.43
CA GLN A 69 3.18 0.10 6.14
C GLN A 69 4.08 -0.72 5.21
N LEU A 70 4.46 -1.94 5.63
CA LEU A 70 5.32 -2.84 4.89
C LEU A 70 4.52 -4.00 4.30
N TRP A 71 4.72 -4.25 3.01
CA TRP A 71 3.97 -5.23 2.23
C TRP A 71 4.91 -6.15 1.46
N LYS A 72 4.50 -7.40 1.29
CA LYS A 72 5.19 -8.39 0.46
C LYS A 72 4.22 -8.94 -0.58
N ILE A 73 4.61 -8.88 -1.85
CA ILE A 73 3.82 -9.38 -2.97
C ILE A 73 4.37 -10.76 -3.35
N ASN A 74 3.55 -11.79 -3.18
CA ASN A 74 3.90 -13.16 -3.56
C ASN A 74 3.02 -13.63 -4.73
N PRO A 75 3.55 -14.45 -5.65
CA PRO A 75 2.74 -15.09 -6.68
C PRO A 75 1.73 -16.05 -6.03
N ILE A 76 0.52 -16.08 -6.58
CA ILE A 76 -0.50 -17.10 -6.28
C ILE A 76 -0.34 -18.19 -7.34
N TYR A 77 -0.16 -19.44 -6.91
CA TYR A 77 -0.04 -20.62 -7.78
C TYR A 77 -1.34 -21.42 -7.79
#